data_AF-A0A4U1F3L9-F1
#
_entry.id   AF-A0A4U1F3L9-F1
#
_cell.length_a   1.000
_cell.length_b   1.000
_cell.length_c   1.000
_cell.angle_alpha   90.00
_cell.angle_beta   90.00
_cell.angle_gamma   90.00
#
_symmetry.space_group_name_H-M   'P 1'
#
loop_
_entity.id
_entity.type
_entity.pdbx_description
1 polymer ?
#
loop_
_entity_poly.entity_id
_entity_poly.type
_entity_poly.pdbx_seq_one_letter_code
_entity_poly.pdbx_strand_id
1 'polypeptide(L)'
;MLVSSCPAGSDRRDASRQSGRDPSSWTVEDVMQFVREADPQLGPHADLFRKHEIDGKALLLLRSDTMMKYMGLKLGPALKLCYHIDRLKQGKF
;
A
#
# COMPACT_ATOMS: atom_id res chain seq x y z
N MET A 1 -28.63 30.65 -14.11
CA MET A 1 -27.61 29.62 -14.39
C MET A 1 -27.56 28.69 -13.18
N LEU A 2 -28.00 27.44 -13.33
CA LEU A 2 -27.86 26.43 -12.27
C LEU A 2 -26.43 25.90 -12.30
N VAL A 3 -25.62 26.21 -11.27
CA VAL A 3 -24.36 25.51 -11.06
C VAL A 3 -24.67 24.20 -10.34
N SER A 4 -24.65 23.11 -11.10
CA SER A 4 -24.61 21.76 -10.56
C SER A 4 -23.26 21.58 -9.88
N SER A 5 -23.26 21.39 -8.57
CA SER A 5 -22.05 21.03 -7.81
C SER A 5 -22.17 19.57 -7.43
N CYS A 6 -21.44 18.72 -8.15
CA CYS A 6 -21.24 17.32 -7.82
C CYS A 6 -20.67 17.20 -6.40
N PRO A 7 -21.18 16.33 -5.53
CA PRO A 7 -20.50 16.05 -4.28
C PRO A 7 -19.23 15.27 -4.60
N ALA A 8 -18.07 15.87 -4.31
CA ALA A 8 -16.80 15.17 -4.34
C ALA A 8 -16.90 13.92 -3.46
N GLY A 9 -16.58 12.78 -4.06
CA GLY A 9 -16.70 11.45 -3.45
C GLY A 9 -16.06 11.39 -2.07
N SER A 10 -16.80 10.79 -1.13
CA SER A 10 -16.32 10.45 0.20
C SER A 10 -15.33 9.28 0.14
N ASP A 11 -14.06 9.54 -0.18
CA ASP A 11 -12.98 8.53 -0.11
C ASP A 11 -12.22 8.52 1.23
N ARG A 12 -12.71 9.27 2.24
CA ARG A 12 -12.07 9.34 3.57
C ARG A 12 -12.59 8.32 4.59
N ARG A 13 -13.48 7.40 4.20
CA ARG A 13 -14.22 6.54 5.15
C ARG A 13 -13.69 5.11 5.31
N ASP A 14 -12.56 4.73 4.69
CA ASP A 14 -11.99 3.37 4.89
C ASP A 14 -10.55 3.36 5.46
N ALA A 15 -9.81 4.48 5.46
CA ALA A 15 -8.46 4.55 6.03
C ALA A 15 -8.38 4.17 7.54
N SER A 16 -9.51 4.28 8.26
CA SER A 16 -9.61 3.93 9.68
C SER A 16 -9.88 2.44 9.95
N ARG A 17 -10.18 1.63 8.93
CA ARG A 17 -10.51 0.20 9.12
C ARG A 17 -9.29 -0.71 9.17
N GLN A 18 -8.15 -0.24 8.66
CA GLN A 18 -6.89 -1.00 8.63
C GLN A 18 -5.96 -0.63 9.80
N SER A 19 -6.06 0.59 10.33
CA SER A 19 -5.36 1.02 11.54
C SER A 19 -5.77 0.14 12.72
N GLY A 20 -4.89 -0.80 13.10
CA GLY A 20 -5.10 -1.71 14.23
C GLY A 20 -5.38 -3.17 13.88
N ARG A 21 -5.51 -3.53 12.60
CA ARG A 21 -5.50 -4.96 12.20
C ARG A 21 -4.06 -5.45 12.10
N ASP A 22 -3.81 -6.66 12.60
CA ASP A 22 -2.51 -7.31 12.45
C ASP A 22 -2.16 -7.46 10.96
N PRO A 23 -1.06 -6.86 10.48
CA PRO A 23 -0.64 -7.00 9.08
C PRO A 23 -0.41 -8.44 8.65
N SER A 24 -0.14 -9.36 9.58
CA SER A 24 0.02 -10.78 9.27
C SER A 24 -1.27 -11.45 8.73
N SER A 25 -2.44 -10.84 8.96
CA SER A 25 -3.74 -11.31 8.48
C SER A 25 -4.22 -10.60 7.22
N TRP A 26 -3.43 -9.69 6.65
CA TRP A 26 -3.83 -8.93 5.47
C TRP A 26 -3.89 -9.80 4.22
N THR A 27 -4.97 -9.63 3.46
CA THR A 27 -5.10 -10.17 2.11
C THR A 27 -4.27 -9.36 1.13
N VAL A 28 -4.12 -9.86 -0.10
CA VAL A 28 -3.51 -9.09 -1.20
C VAL A 28 -4.19 -7.74 -1.40
N GLU A 29 -5.53 -7.67 -1.28
CA GLU A 29 -6.27 -6.41 -1.41
C GLU A 29 -5.94 -5.40 -0.32
N ASP A 30 -5.81 -5.87 0.93
CA ASP A 30 -5.42 -5.04 2.06
C ASP A 30 -4.01 -4.47 1.84
N VAL A 31 -3.06 -5.30 1.36
CA VAL A 31 -1.70 -4.86 1.00
C VAL A 31 -1.72 -3.80 -0.10
N MET A 32 -2.49 -4.01 -1.16
CA MET A 32 -2.61 -3.02 -2.23
C MET A 32 -3.18 -1.70 -1.72
N GLN A 33 -4.19 -1.76 -0.85
CA GLN A 33 -4.77 -0.57 -0.26
C GLN A 33 -3.75 0.18 0.60
N PHE A 34 -3.03 -0.53 1.47
CA PHE A 34 -1.90 0.03 2.22
C PHE A 34 -0.89 0.73 1.30
N VAL A 35 -0.49 0.12 0.18
CA VAL A 35 0.47 0.74 -0.76
C VAL A 35 -0.06 2.03 -1.38
N ARG A 36 -1.35 2.07 -1.74
CA ARG A 36 -1.98 3.29 -2.31
C ARG A 36 -2.10 4.40 -1.27
N GLU A 37 -2.40 4.05 -0.02
CA GLU A 37 -2.60 5.01 1.07
C GLU A 37 -1.29 5.49 1.71
N ALA A 38 -0.26 4.65 1.72
CA ALA A 38 1.04 4.94 2.32
C ALA A 38 1.72 6.18 1.70
N ASP A 39 1.70 6.29 0.37
CA ASP A 39 2.26 7.41 -0.40
C ASP A 39 1.55 7.47 -1.76
N PRO A 40 0.96 8.60 -2.17
CA PRO A 40 0.32 8.75 -3.48
C PRO A 40 1.23 8.39 -4.67
N GLN A 41 2.55 8.57 -4.54
CA GLN A 41 3.52 8.20 -5.57
C GLN A 41 3.74 6.69 -5.68
N LEU A 42 3.31 5.90 -4.69
CA LEU A 42 3.34 4.44 -4.73
C LEU A 42 2.07 3.82 -5.34
N GLY A 43 0.97 4.58 -5.43
CA GLY A 43 -0.30 4.12 -6.01
C GLY A 43 -0.18 3.39 -7.36
N PRO A 44 0.57 3.94 -8.35
CA PRO A 44 0.78 3.28 -9.64
C PRO A 44 1.48 1.91 -9.57
N HIS A 45 2.09 1.58 -8.43
CA HIS A 45 2.81 0.32 -8.21
C HIS A 45 1.98 -0.74 -7.47
N ALA A 46 0.78 -0.39 -6.98
CA ALA A 46 -0.04 -1.30 -6.17
C ALA A 46 -0.41 -2.59 -6.92
N ASP A 47 -0.67 -2.54 -8.22
CA ASP A 47 -1.03 -3.73 -9.01
C ASP A 47 0.10 -4.76 -9.13
N LEU A 48 1.35 -4.38 -8.86
CA LEU A 48 2.45 -5.34 -8.75
C LEU A 48 2.23 -6.30 -7.57
N PHE A 49 1.64 -5.83 -6.47
CA PHE A 49 1.41 -6.67 -5.29
C PHE A 49 0.35 -7.74 -5.58
N ARG A 50 -0.68 -7.44 -6.39
CA ARG A 50 -1.61 -8.46 -6.88
C ARG A 50 -0.94 -9.43 -7.84
N LYS A 51 -0.20 -8.92 -8.82
CA LYS A 51 0.50 -9.74 -9.81
C LYS A 51 1.46 -10.75 -9.17
N HIS A 52 2.13 -10.36 -8.09
CA HIS A 52 3.08 -11.19 -7.36
C HIS A 52 2.48 -11.88 -6.14
N GLU A 53 1.16 -11.82 -5.96
CA GLU A 53 0.42 -12.47 -4.86
C GLU A 53 1.00 -12.13 -3.46
N ILE A 54 1.36 -10.87 -3.27
CA ILE A 54 1.95 -10.38 -2.02
C ILE A 54 0.82 -10.15 -1.01
N ASP A 55 0.62 -11.13 -0.13
CA ASP A 55 -0.23 -11.01 1.06
C ASP A 55 0.51 -10.36 2.24
N GLY A 56 -0.17 -10.21 3.38
CA GLY A 56 0.39 -9.59 4.57
C GLY A 56 1.66 -10.26 5.10
N LYS A 57 1.73 -11.60 5.08
CA LYS A 57 2.90 -12.35 5.53
C LYS A 57 4.08 -12.12 4.59
N ALA A 58 3.84 -12.17 3.28
CA ALA A 58 4.84 -11.89 2.27
C ALA A 58 5.32 -10.43 2.36
N LEU A 59 4.43 -9.47 2.58
CA LEU A 59 4.76 -8.06 2.75
C LEU A 59 5.74 -7.84 3.92
N LEU A 60 5.49 -8.50 5.06
CA LEU A 60 6.36 -8.40 6.24
C LEU A 60 7.76 -9.00 6.01
N LEU A 61 7.91 -9.91 5.04
CA LEU A 61 9.19 -10.50 4.66
C LEU A 61 9.81 -9.84 3.41
N LEU A 62 9.11 -8.91 2.79
CA LEU A 62 9.52 -8.29 1.53
C LEU A 62 10.78 -7.45 1.73
N ARG A 63 11.75 -7.65 0.85
CA ARG A 63 13.05 -6.98 0.88
C ARG A 63 13.25 -6.11 -0.36
N SER A 64 14.10 -5.09 -0.24
CA SER A 64 14.42 -4.16 -1.33
C SER A 64 15.01 -4.84 -2.56
N ASP A 65 15.90 -5.82 -2.36
CA ASP A 65 16.50 -6.61 -3.44
C ASP A 65 15.44 -7.40 -4.23
N THR A 66 14.48 -8.02 -3.54
CA THR A 66 13.37 -8.75 -4.17
C THR A 66 12.49 -7.82 -4.99
N MET A 67 12.11 -6.67 -4.42
CA MET A 67 11.29 -5.65 -5.09
C MET A 67 11.95 -5.17 -6.38
N MET A 68 13.25 -4.89 -6.33
CA MET A 68 13.96 -4.35 -7.48
C MET A 68 14.24 -5.42 -8.55
N LYS A 69 14.67 -6.61 -8.13
CA LYS A 69 15.10 -7.66 -9.05
C LYS A 69 13.93 -8.40 -9.71
N TYR A 70 12.84 -8.63 -8.98
CA TYR A 70 11.77 -9.53 -9.43
C TYR A 70 10.42 -8.84 -9.64
N MET A 71 10.17 -7.71 -8.97
CA MET A 71 8.91 -6.94 -9.14
C MET A 71 9.07 -5.73 -10.08
N GLY A 72 10.29 -5.47 -10.58
CA GLY A 72 10.57 -4.39 -11.51
C GLY A 72 10.49 -2.99 -10.90
N LEU A 73 10.56 -2.88 -9.57
CA LEU A 73 10.59 -1.58 -8.90
C LEU A 73 11.97 -0.91 -9.07
N LYS A 74 11.96 0.39 -9.36
CA LYS A 74 13.19 1.19 -9.33
C LYS A 74 13.60 1.48 -7.88
N LEU A 75 14.86 1.88 -7.68
CA LEU A 75 15.40 2.18 -6.35
C LEU A 75 14.52 3.16 -5.55
N GLY A 76 14.06 4.25 -6.16
CA GLY A 76 13.22 5.26 -5.49
C GLY A 76 11.95 4.68 -4.86
N PRO A 77 11.02 4.10 -5.65
CA PRO A 77 9.82 3.43 -5.12
C PRO A 77 10.13 2.31 -4.13
N ALA A 78 11.18 1.51 -4.36
CA ALA A 78 11.57 0.43 -3.45
C ALA A 78 11.96 0.95 -2.05
N LEU A 79 12.73 2.05 -1.98
CA LEU A 79 13.12 2.67 -0.71
C LEU A 79 11.94 3.27 0.04
N LYS A 80 11.00 3.90 -0.68
CA LYS A 80 9.76 4.41 -0.09
C LYS A 80 8.91 3.28 0.51
N LEU A 81 8.73 2.20 -0.24
CA LEU A 81 8.02 1.01 0.26
C LEU A 81 8.70 0.44 1.52
N CYS A 82 10.04 0.33 1.53
CA CYS A 82 10.76 -0.12 2.72
C CYS A 82 10.44 0.75 3.94
N TYR A 83 10.48 2.08 3.79
CA TYR A 83 10.14 3.00 4.87
C TYR A 83 8.73 2.75 5.45
N HIS A 84 7.72 2.59 4.59
CA HIS A 84 6.36 2.34 5.05
C HIS A 84 6.17 0.96 5.67
N ILE A 85 6.78 -0.08 5.10
CA ILE A 85 6.76 -1.45 5.64
C ILE A 85 7.45 -1.50 7.02
N ASP A 86 8.57 -0.79 7.19
CA ASP A 86 9.29 -0.75 8.47
C ASP A 86 8.48 -0.01 9.55
N ARG A 87 7.73 1.04 9.18
CA ARG A 87 6.79 1.69 10.08
C ARG A 87 5.61 0.79 10.46
N LEU A 88 5.10 0.03 9.49
CA LEU A 88 4.03 -0.94 9.70
C LEU A 88 4.44 -2.01 10.72
N LYS A 89 5.67 -2.56 10.59
CA LYS A 89 6.25 -3.53 11.53
C LYS A 89 6.41 -2.99 12.94
N GLN A 90 6.65 -1.69 13.09
CA GLN A 90 6.81 -1.04 14.38
C GLN A 90 5.46 -0.68 15.04
N GLY A 91 4.33 -0.97 14.40
CA GLY A 91 3.01 -0.55 14.86
C GLY A 91 2.79 0.97 14.78
N LYS A 92 3.54 1.67 13.90
CA LYS A 92 3.51 3.13 13.73
C LYS A 92 2.71 3.56 12.51
N PHE A 93 1.69 2.79 12.14
CA PHE A 93 0.84 2.98 10.97
C PHE A 93 -0.62 3.16 11.38
#